data_AF-A0A2S6RDL7-F1
#
_entry.id   AF-A0A2S6RDL7-F1
#
_cell.length_a   1.000
_cell.length_b   1.000
_cell.length_c   1.000
_cell.angle_alpha   90.00
_cell.angle_beta   90.00
_cell.angle_gamma   90.00
#
_symmetry.space_group_name_H-M   'P 1'
#
loop_
_entity.id
_entity.type
_entity.pdbx_description
1 polymer ?
#
loop_
_entity_poly.entity_id
_entity_poly.type
_entity_poly.pdbx_seq_one_letter_code
_entity_poly.pdbx_strand_id
1 'polypeptide(L)'
;MVESSFIEILIKNFSDDKLYVKIYLLLLLFFFIIVVLNFLKDIVEFFFAKHSLKRKLVNKEEKLKNLRKKYLDGKINAREYKLNTARILNSLK
;
A
#
# COMPACT_ATOMS: atom_id res chain seq x y z
N MET A 1 -28.16 -53.04 -4.51
CA MET A 1 -27.73 -51.69 -4.94
C MET A 1 -27.45 -50.91 -3.66
N VAL A 2 -26.17 -50.67 -3.35
CA VAL A 2 -25.77 -50.04 -2.09
C VAL A 2 -25.65 -48.54 -2.35
N GLU A 3 -26.74 -47.81 -2.16
CA GLU A 3 -26.67 -46.37 -1.92
C GLU A 3 -26.00 -46.18 -0.55
N SER A 4 -24.67 -46.22 -0.54
CA SER A 4 -23.91 -45.76 0.61
C SER A 4 -24.25 -44.27 0.75
N SER A 5 -24.86 -43.86 1.87
CA SER A 5 -25.23 -42.46 2.02
C SER A 5 -23.95 -41.62 1.94
N PHE A 6 -23.99 -40.48 1.25
CA PHE A 6 -22.84 -39.56 1.15
C PHE A 6 -22.25 -39.24 2.54
N ILE A 7 -23.10 -39.27 3.56
CA ILE A 7 -22.77 -39.11 4.98
C ILE A 7 -21.91 -40.29 5.49
N GLU A 8 -22.20 -41.54 5.15
CA GLU A 8 -21.36 -42.69 5.52
C GLU A 8 -19.97 -42.64 4.87
N ILE A 9 -19.87 -42.19 3.62
CA ILE A 9 -18.58 -42.01 2.94
C ILE A 9 -17.78 -40.89 3.61
N LEU A 10 -18.44 -39.81 4.03
CA LEU A 10 -17.82 -38.73 4.78
C LEU A 10 -17.35 -39.20 6.16
N ILE A 11 -18.17 -39.94 6.92
CA ILE A 11 -17.82 -40.46 8.24
C ILE A 11 -16.66 -41.45 8.18
N LYS A 12 -16.65 -42.32 7.16
CA LYS A 12 -15.56 -43.30 6.95
C LYS A 12 -14.25 -42.62 6.57
N ASN A 13 -14.29 -41.55 5.78
CA ASN A 13 -13.11 -40.73 5.48
C ASN A 13 -12.68 -39.85 6.66
N PHE A 14 -13.61 -39.39 7.52
CA PHE A 14 -13.31 -38.63 8.74
C PHE A 14 -12.64 -39.50 9.81
N SER A 15 -13.02 -40.78 9.89
CA SER A 15 -12.45 -41.75 10.85
C SER A 15 -11.05 -42.23 10.47
N ASP A 16 -10.63 -42.03 9.22
CA ASP A 16 -9.23 -42.14 8.81
C ASP A 16 -8.56 -40.79 9.14
N ASP A 17 -7.66 -40.75 10.13
CA ASP A 17 -6.93 -39.57 10.66
C ASP A 17 -6.36 -38.60 9.59
N LYS A 18 -6.28 -39.06 8.33
CA LYS A 18 -5.86 -38.31 7.14
C LYS A 18 -6.79 -37.14 6.79
N LEU A 19 -8.10 -37.21 7.03
CA LEU A 19 -9.01 -36.11 6.66
C LEU A 19 -8.88 -34.93 7.62
N TYR A 20 -8.74 -35.20 8.93
CA TYR A 20 -8.50 -34.17 9.94
C TYR A 20 -7.18 -33.43 9.66
N VAL A 21 -6.11 -34.16 9.33
CA VAL A 21 -4.82 -33.57 8.96
C VAL A 21 -4.94 -32.69 7.71
N LYS A 22 -5.71 -33.10 6.70
CA LYS A 22 -5.95 -32.28 5.50
C LYS A 22 -6.73 -31.00 5.80
N ILE A 23 -7.76 -31.07 6.64
CA ILE A 23 -8.54 -29.89 7.07
C ILE A 23 -7.65 -28.94 7.88
N TYR A 24 -6.85 -29.47 8.80
CA TYR A 24 -5.90 -28.68 9.59
C TYR A 24 -4.87 -27.98 8.70
N LEU A 25 -4.29 -28.69 7.72
CA LEU A 25 -3.36 -28.12 6.75
C LEU A 25 -4.03 -27.02 5.91
N LEU A 26 -5.29 -27.19 5.54
CA LEU A 26 -6.04 -26.20 4.77
C LEU A 26 -6.30 -24.94 5.60
N LEU A 27 -6.64 -25.08 6.88
CA LEU A 27 -6.77 -23.95 7.81
C LEU A 27 -5.44 -23.22 8.03
N LEU A 28 -4.34 -23.98 8.13
CA LEU A 28 -3.00 -23.41 8.30
C LEU A 28 -2.56 -22.64 7.05
N LEU A 29 -2.82 -23.17 5.85
CA LEU A 29 -2.61 -22.47 4.59
C LEU A 29 -3.46 -21.20 4.48
N PHE A 30 -4.74 -21.29 4.87
CA PHE A 30 -5.64 -20.13 4.86
C PHE A 30 -5.16 -19.02 5.80
N PHE A 31 -4.74 -19.38 7.01
CA PHE A 31 -4.16 -18.45 7.97
C PHE A 31 -2.88 -17.80 7.41
N PHE A 32 -1.99 -18.59 6.82
CA PHE A 32 -0.77 -18.08 6.21
C PHE A 32 -1.06 -17.08 5.09
N ILE A 33 -2.05 -17.36 4.23
CA ILE A 33 -2.48 -16.45 3.16
C ILE A 33 -2.94 -15.11 3.75
N ILE A 34 -3.73 -15.12 4.82
CA ILE A 34 -4.18 -13.88 5.48
C ILE A 34 -2.99 -13.05 5.97
N VAL A 35 -2.02 -13.70 6.62
CA VAL A 35 -0.80 -13.03 7.11
C VAL A 35 -0.02 -12.40 5.97
N VAL A 36 0.17 -13.13 4.87
CA VAL A 36 0.89 -12.64 3.68
C VAL A 36 0.14 -11.46 3.03
N LEU A 37 -1.18 -11.52 2.92
CA LEU A 37 -1.97 -10.42 2.35
C LEU A 37 -1.89 -9.15 3.19
N ASN A 38 -1.93 -9.26 4.52
CA ASN A 38 -1.76 -8.13 5.42
C ASN A 38 -0.36 -7.52 5.28
N PHE A 39 0.68 -8.35 5.24
CA PHE A 39 2.05 -7.89 5.04
C PHE A 39 2.24 -7.17 3.69
N LEU A 40 1.64 -7.70 2.60
CA LEU A 40 1.67 -7.06 1.29
C LEU A 40 0.96 -5.70 1.31
N LYS A 41 -0.18 -5.59 2.01
CA LYS A 41 -0.89 -4.32 2.17
C LYS A 41 -0.01 -3.28 2.86
N ASP A 42 0.68 -3.65 3.94
CA ASP A 42 1.56 -2.73 4.67
C ASP A 42 2.73 -2.25 3.80
N ILE A 43 3.31 -3.15 2.99
CA ILE A 43 4.35 -2.79 2.02
C ILE A 43 3.84 -1.78 1.00
N VAL A 44 2.67 -2.05 0.43
CA VAL A 44 2.05 -1.17 -0.58
C VAL A 44 1.78 0.20 0.02
N GLU A 45 1.22 0.27 1.22
CA GLU A 45 0.98 1.52 1.95
C GLU A 45 2.26 2.30 2.21
N PHE A 46 3.34 1.61 2.61
CA PHE A 46 4.66 2.22 2.78
C PHE A 46 5.21 2.83 1.48
N PHE A 47 5.10 2.11 0.35
CA PHE A 47 5.52 2.62 -0.95
C PHE A 47 4.68 3.81 -1.41
N PHE A 48 3.37 3.79 -1.21
CA PHE A 48 2.49 4.91 -1.54
C PHE A 48 2.80 6.15 -0.69
N ALA A 49 3.03 5.97 0.62
CA ALA A 49 3.43 7.06 1.52
C ALA A 49 4.74 7.72 1.03
N LYS A 50 5.76 6.89 0.73
CA LYS A 50 7.05 7.35 0.19
C LYS A 50 6.90 8.05 -1.16
N HIS A 51 6.08 7.54 -2.05
CA HIS A 51 5.82 8.14 -3.36
C HIS A 51 5.10 9.49 -3.23
N SER A 52 4.14 9.61 -2.31
CA SER A 52 3.44 10.87 -2.05
C SER A 52 4.40 11.98 -1.59
N LEU A 53 5.36 11.64 -0.74
CA LEU A 53 6.40 12.57 -0.27
C LEU A 53 7.32 13.00 -1.41
N LYS A 54 7.77 12.05 -2.24
CA LYS A 54 8.59 12.36 -3.42
C LYS A 54 7.85 13.27 -4.39
N ARG A 55 6.56 13.01 -4.66
CA ARG A 55 5.74 13.85 -5.55
C ARG A 55 5.54 15.26 -5.00
N LYS A 56 5.31 15.39 -3.69
CA LYS A 56 5.21 16.70 -3.02
C LYS A 56 6.52 17.49 -3.15
N LEU A 57 7.67 16.83 -2.99
CA LEU A 57 8.99 17.45 -3.14
C LEU A 57 9.25 17.92 -4.58
N VAL A 58 9.02 17.07 -5.59
CA VAL A 58 9.23 17.41 -7.00
C VAL A 58 8.37 18.60 -7.41
N ASN A 59 7.09 18.63 -7.04
CA ASN A 59 6.19 19.74 -7.35
C ASN A 59 6.67 21.07 -6.72
N LYS A 60 7.23 21.03 -5.51
CA LYS A 60 7.82 22.23 -4.89
C LYS A 60 9.08 22.68 -5.59
N GLU A 61 9.96 21.74 -5.95
CA GLU A 61 11.18 22.05 -6.68
C GLU A 61 10.84 22.74 -8.01
N GLU A 62 9.83 22.24 -8.72
CA GLU A 62 9.34 22.83 -9.97
C GLU A 62 8.75 24.23 -9.75
N LYS A 63 7.94 24.43 -8.70
CA LYS A 63 7.41 25.75 -8.33
C LYS A 63 8.54 26.75 -8.00
N LEU A 64 9.57 26.32 -7.29
CA LEU A 64 10.72 27.15 -6.95
C LEU A 64 11.56 27.50 -8.19
N LYS A 65 11.79 26.52 -9.09
CA LYS A 65 12.46 26.77 -10.38
C LYS A 65 11.70 27.81 -11.21
N ASN A 66 10.38 27.67 -11.32
CA ASN A 66 9.53 28.63 -12.04
C ASN A 66 9.53 30.02 -11.39
N LEU A 67 9.51 30.09 -10.05
CA LEU A 67 9.60 31.36 -9.33
C LEU A 67 10.96 32.05 -9.54
N ARG A 68 12.05 31.28 -9.48
CA ARG A 68 13.40 31.77 -9.77
C ARG A 68 13.50 32.32 -11.20
N LYS A 69 12.93 31.60 -12.17
CA LYS A 69 12.87 32.07 -13.57
C LYS A 69 12.14 33.41 -13.68
N LYS A 70 10.97 33.55 -13.05
CA LYS A 70 10.21 34.83 -13.04
C LYS A 70 11.01 35.98 -12.45
N TYR A 71 11.78 35.74 -11.39
CA TYR A 71 12.64 36.75 -10.78
C TYR A 71 13.79 37.16 -11.70
N LEU A 72 14.48 36.19 -12.31
CA LEU A 72 15.56 36.45 -13.28
C LEU A 72 15.04 37.14 -14.55
N ASP A 73 13.83 36.82 -15.00
CA ASP A 73 13.15 37.49 -16.11
C ASP A 73 12.71 38.93 -15.75
N GLY A 74 12.88 39.38 -14.49
CA GLY A 74 12.42 40.69 -14.02
C GLY A 74 10.89 40.83 -13.86
N LYS A 75 10.14 39.72 -13.98
CA LYS A 75 8.66 39.71 -13.88
C LYS A 75 8.13 39.91 -12.46
N ILE A 76 8.98 39.68 -11.46
CA ILE A 76 8.66 39.87 -10.04
C ILE A 76 9.85 40.55 -9.35
N ASN A 77 9.57 41.35 -8.32
CA ASN A 77 10.61 42.05 -7.56
C ASN A 77 11.22 41.15 -6.45
N ALA A 78 12.31 41.60 -5.84
CA ALA A 78 13.01 40.84 -4.80
C ALA A 78 12.14 40.57 -3.56
N ARG A 79 11.23 41.49 -3.22
CA ARG A 79 10.31 41.34 -2.08
C ARG A 79 9.25 40.26 -2.34
N GLU A 80 8.65 40.27 -3.51
CA GLU A 80 7.70 39.25 -3.98
C GLU A 80 8.35 37.88 -4.08
N TYR A 81 9.58 37.82 -4.62
CA TYR A 81 10.36 36.59 -4.68
C TYR A 81 10.56 35.98 -3.27
N LYS A 82 10.95 36.81 -2.29
CA LYS A 82 11.12 36.37 -0.89
C LYS A 82 9.83 35.84 -0.27
N LEU A 83 8.73 36.59 -0.40
CA LEU A 83 7.42 36.20 0.16
C LEU A 83 6.89 34.91 -0.46
N ASN A 84 6.95 34.79 -1.79
CA ASN A 84 6.46 33.60 -2.49
C ASN A 84 7.31 32.36 -2.22
N THR A 85 8.63 32.53 -2.08
CA THR A 85 9.54 31.44 -1.69
C THR A 85 9.19 30.92 -0.29
N ALA A 86 9.00 31.81 0.68
CA ALA A 86 8.59 31.43 2.04
C ALA A 86 7.24 30.69 2.05
N ARG A 87 6.27 31.15 1.25
CA ARG A 87 4.97 30.49 1.11
C ARG A 87 5.07 29.07 0.53
N ILE A 88 5.88 28.87 -0.51
CA ILE A 88 6.10 27.55 -1.12
C ILE A 88 6.81 26.63 -0.12
N LEU A 89 7.83 27.12 0.59
CA LEU A 89 8.54 26.33 1.60
C LEU A 89 7.61 25.92 2.75
N ASN A 90 6.86 26.86 3.31
CA ASN A 90 5.95 26.61 4.45
C ASN A 90 4.72 25.76 4.12
N SER A 91 4.35 25.60 2.85
CA SER A 91 3.21 24.74 2.45
C SER A 91 3.42 23.22 2.67
N LEU A 92 4.49 22.80 3.37
CA LEU A 92 4.75 21.40 3.74
C LEU A 92 4.35 21.08 5.18
N LYS A 93 4.16 22.12 6.03
CA LYS A 93 3.51 21.95 7.33
C LYS A 93 2.07 21.55 7.12
#